data_AF-A0A3M2LG91-F1
#
_entry.id   AF-A0A3M2LG91-F1
#
_cell.length_a   1.000
_cell.length_b   1.000
_cell.length_c   1.000
_cell.angle_alpha   90.00
_cell.angle_beta   90.00
_cell.angle_gamma   90.00
#
_symmetry.space_group_name_H-M   'P 1'
#
loop_
_entity.id
_entity.type
_entity.pdbx_description
1 polymer ?
#
loop_
_entity_poly.entity_id
_entity_poly.type
_entity_poly.pdbx_seq_one_letter_code
_entity_poly.pdbx_strand_id
1 'polypeptide(L)'
;MSQAARPDRLASVIAVLRGAGFDPSWTELSDALWLAQYTRGAPEEGAAGRGGRAPLGDDEPAPEGARPAPEERVEDQERPRPVEEERPGAVGRLPRPDDASVRLYADPEGLGGEAGARPPGEALPVGVPEARALPGLLGMERALRPLRRYTPPTGPPRRPHRGLVLDEPATAERTARAGGLLTPVFRAEPRGHTDLQLLMDAAPAMRVWQRMVSELAEIFGRLGAFRDIQVHYLHRSPDGGAAVSRRFDPEGGVLRPARQLRDPTGRRLTVVVSDCAGPLWREGTAHRLLHALGRHAPVAVIQPLPQRLWRRTRLPASHGTLLREPGPAGSVRLRFVAEGPAAQPPAPGAVPVPLLPPSAAALGAWA
;
A
#
# COMPACT_ATOMS: atom_id res chain seq x y z
N MET A 1 -32.67 -16.62 53.75
CA MET A 1 -31.25 -16.30 53.51
C MET A 1 -31.09 -16.04 52.03
N SER A 2 -30.88 -14.77 51.67
CA SER A 2 -30.91 -14.28 50.28
C SER A 2 -29.58 -14.58 49.59
N GLN A 3 -29.64 -15.31 48.47
CA GLN A 3 -28.48 -15.61 47.63
C GLN A 3 -28.20 -14.37 46.77
N ALA A 4 -27.20 -13.58 47.16
CA ALA A 4 -26.81 -12.37 46.43
C ALA A 4 -26.37 -12.73 45.00
N ALA A 5 -27.13 -12.25 44.00
CA ALA A 5 -26.79 -12.37 42.60
C ALA A 5 -25.41 -11.73 42.35
N ARG A 6 -24.47 -12.50 41.78
CA ARG A 6 -23.17 -11.97 41.38
C ARG A 6 -23.39 -10.83 40.37
N PRO A 7 -22.78 -9.65 40.54
CA PRO A 7 -22.90 -8.58 39.58
C PRO A 7 -22.32 -9.04 38.24
N ASP A 8 -23.09 -8.82 37.17
CA ASP A 8 -22.66 -9.11 35.81
C ASP A 8 -21.48 -8.20 35.45
N ARG A 9 -20.28 -8.78 35.49
CA ARG A 9 -19.02 -8.08 35.23
C ARG A 9 -18.99 -7.48 33.83
N LEU A 10 -19.68 -8.08 32.86
CA LEU A 10 -19.75 -7.57 31.50
C LEU A 10 -20.60 -6.30 31.43
N ALA A 11 -21.77 -6.32 32.07
CA ALA A 11 -22.65 -5.15 32.18
C ALA A 11 -21.96 -3.97 32.87
N SER A 12 -21.17 -4.24 33.92
CA SER A 12 -20.38 -3.21 34.60
C SER A 12 -19.31 -2.59 33.68
N VAL A 13 -18.59 -3.40 32.89
CA VAL A 13 -17.60 -2.89 31.93
C VAL A 13 -18.25 -2.05 30.83
N ILE A 14 -19.39 -2.50 30.29
CA ILE A 14 -20.14 -1.74 29.27
C ILE A 14 -20.60 -0.40 29.83
N ALA A 15 -21.11 -0.37 31.07
CA ALA A 15 -21.55 0.86 31.73
C ALA A 15 -20.39 1.85 31.95
N VAL A 16 -19.21 1.36 32.35
CA VAL A 16 -18.01 2.20 32.52
C VAL A 16 -17.53 2.77 31.18
N LEU A 17 -17.51 1.95 30.12
CA LEU A 17 -17.10 2.41 28.77
C LEU A 17 -18.05 3.48 28.24
N ARG A 18 -19.36 3.29 28.40
CA ARG A 18 -20.37 4.31 28.04
C ARG A 18 -20.27 5.57 28.87
N GLY A 19 -20.01 5.45 30.18
CA GLY A 19 -19.74 6.59 31.06
C GLY A 19 -18.50 7.39 30.66
N ALA A 20 -17.52 6.74 30.03
CA ALA A 20 -16.32 7.37 29.47
C ALA A 20 -16.50 7.90 28.03
N GLY A 21 -17.73 7.88 27.49
CA GLY A 21 -18.05 8.38 26.15
C GLY A 21 -17.76 7.41 25.00
N PHE A 22 -17.53 6.13 25.29
CA PHE A 22 -17.40 5.08 24.28
C PHE A 22 -18.70 4.28 24.18
N ASP A 23 -19.28 4.16 22.98
CA ASP A 23 -20.40 3.25 22.72
C ASP A 23 -19.92 2.09 21.82
N PRO A 24 -19.28 1.05 22.38
CA PRO A 24 -18.70 -0.03 21.59
C PRO A 24 -19.80 -0.95 21.04
N SER A 25 -19.66 -1.33 19.77
CA SER A 25 -20.43 -2.45 19.20
C SER A 25 -20.02 -3.79 19.83
N TRP A 26 -20.84 -4.84 19.65
CA TRP A 26 -20.52 -6.17 20.19
C TRP A 26 -19.17 -6.71 19.65
N THR A 27 -18.85 -6.40 18.39
CA THR A 27 -17.58 -6.81 17.76
C THR A 27 -16.41 -6.08 18.40
N GLU A 28 -16.54 -4.76 18.61
CA GLU A 28 -15.50 -3.96 19.27
C GLU A 28 -15.29 -4.36 20.74
N LEU A 29 -16.36 -4.76 21.44
CA LEU A 29 -16.26 -5.30 22.80
C LEU A 29 -15.55 -6.66 22.82
N SER A 30 -15.87 -7.53 21.85
CA SER A 30 -15.25 -8.85 21.70
C SER A 30 -13.76 -8.72 21.39
N ASP A 31 -13.41 -7.85 20.44
CA ASP A 31 -12.02 -7.55 20.08
C ASP A 31 -11.27 -6.93 21.26
N ALA A 32 -11.88 -6.01 22.02
CA ALA A 32 -11.25 -5.40 23.18
C ALA A 32 -10.98 -6.43 24.30
N LEU A 33 -11.93 -7.34 24.57
CA LEU A 33 -11.75 -8.42 25.54
C LEU A 33 -10.69 -9.43 25.09
N TRP A 34 -10.68 -9.75 23.79
CA TRP A 34 -9.66 -10.60 23.19
C TRP A 34 -8.27 -9.94 23.24
N LEU A 35 -8.14 -8.65 22.92
CA LEU A 35 -6.88 -7.90 23.02
C LEU A 35 -6.41 -7.71 24.46
N ALA A 36 -7.33 -7.63 25.43
CA ALA A 36 -7.01 -7.49 26.85
C ALA A 36 -6.15 -8.66 27.37
N GLN A 37 -6.27 -9.84 26.77
CA GLN A 37 -5.47 -11.01 27.16
C GLN A 37 -4.02 -10.93 26.67
N TYR A 38 -3.76 -10.16 25.60
CA TYR A 38 -2.43 -9.98 25.01
C TYR A 38 -1.74 -8.68 25.44
N THR A 39 -2.48 -7.74 26.04
CA THR A 39 -1.93 -6.49 26.58
C THR A 39 -1.50 -6.62 28.05
N ARG A 40 -1.80 -7.73 28.71
CA ARG A 40 -1.24 -8.08 30.02
C ARG A 40 0.10 -8.80 29.85
N GLY A 41 1.15 -8.02 29.68
CA GLY A 41 2.53 -8.53 29.70
C GLY A 41 3.50 -7.69 28.88
N ALA A 42 3.89 -6.54 29.41
CA ALA A 42 5.27 -6.09 29.23
C ALA A 42 6.02 -6.54 30.49
N PRO A 43 6.83 -7.60 30.45
CA PRO A 43 7.77 -7.87 31.53
C PRO A 43 8.82 -6.76 31.50
N GLU A 44 9.08 -6.15 32.65
CA GLU A 44 10.30 -5.39 32.87
C GLU A 44 11.49 -6.35 32.66
N GLU A 45 12.39 -5.99 31.74
CA GLU A 45 13.64 -6.69 31.52
C GLU A 45 14.53 -6.52 32.76
N GLY A 46 14.68 -7.60 33.52
CA GLY A 46 15.61 -7.73 34.63
C GLY A 46 16.25 -9.12 34.62
N ALA A 47 17.53 -9.15 34.31
CA ALA A 47 18.35 -10.33 34.08
C ALA A 47 18.45 -11.30 35.28
N ALA A 48 18.57 -12.60 34.95
CA ALA A 48 19.62 -13.55 35.39
C ALA A 48 19.07 -14.96 35.65
N GLY A 49 19.81 -15.99 35.19
CA GLY A 49 19.73 -17.32 35.82
C GLY A 49 19.89 -18.52 34.90
N ARG A 50 21.15 -18.91 34.70
CA ARG A 50 21.66 -20.10 33.98
C ARG A 50 21.12 -21.46 34.44
N GLY A 51 21.22 -22.42 33.51
CA GLY A 51 21.44 -23.85 33.77
C GLY A 51 20.62 -24.69 32.78
N GLY A 52 21.15 -25.49 31.86
CA GLY A 52 22.44 -26.14 31.76
C GLY A 52 22.19 -27.63 31.51
N ARG A 53 22.85 -28.17 30.46
CA ARG A 53 23.21 -29.58 30.23
C ARG A 53 22.44 -30.37 29.16
N ALA A 54 23.14 -30.54 28.03
CA ALA A 54 23.07 -31.67 27.11
C ALA A 54 23.76 -32.92 27.70
N PRO A 55 23.61 -34.09 27.06
CA PRO A 55 24.80 -34.87 26.72
C PRO A 55 24.87 -35.29 25.24
N LEU A 56 26.13 -35.48 24.81
CA LEU A 56 26.63 -35.97 23.53
C LEU A 56 26.74 -37.51 23.47
N GLY A 57 26.80 -38.04 22.24
CA GLY A 57 27.67 -39.16 21.79
C GLY A 57 27.07 -40.56 21.85
N ASP A 58 27.28 -41.50 20.90
CA ASP A 58 28.34 -41.60 19.90
C ASP A 58 27.95 -42.54 18.72
N ASP A 59 28.67 -42.35 17.60
CA ASP A 59 29.20 -43.30 16.61
C ASP A 59 28.37 -44.07 15.56
N GLU A 60 28.87 -43.87 14.33
CA GLU A 60 28.72 -44.46 12.98
C GLU A 60 28.95 -46.00 12.89
N PRO A 61 28.92 -46.69 11.69
CA PRO A 61 29.03 -46.19 10.31
C PRO A 61 28.08 -46.81 9.25
N ALA A 62 28.18 -46.23 8.05
CA ALA A 62 27.60 -46.64 6.77
C ALA A 62 28.02 -48.04 6.29
N PRO A 63 27.34 -48.55 5.24
CA PRO A 63 28.11 -49.01 4.10
C PRO A 63 27.64 -48.43 2.75
N GLU A 64 28.63 -48.34 1.88
CA GLU A 64 28.64 -47.97 0.48
C GLU A 64 28.15 -49.14 -0.41
N GLY A 65 27.56 -48.82 -1.56
CA GLY A 65 27.56 -49.72 -2.72
C GLY A 65 26.22 -49.94 -3.42
N ALA A 66 26.09 -49.33 -4.60
CA ALA A 66 25.61 -49.92 -5.86
C ALA A 66 24.64 -49.00 -6.63
N ARG A 67 25.18 -48.34 -7.65
CA ARG A 67 24.41 -47.86 -8.81
C ARG A 67 23.94 -49.06 -9.63
N PRO A 68 22.81 -48.93 -10.34
CA PRO A 68 22.86 -49.22 -11.76
C PRO A 68 22.38 -48.05 -12.62
N ALA A 69 22.82 -48.12 -13.87
CA ALA A 69 22.68 -47.15 -14.95
C ALA A 69 21.29 -47.26 -15.64
N PRO A 70 20.99 -46.40 -16.64
CA PRO A 70 19.65 -46.20 -17.17
C PRO A 70 19.30 -47.21 -18.27
N GLU A 71 18.03 -47.59 -18.35
CA GLU A 71 17.48 -48.26 -19.53
C GLU A 71 16.54 -47.30 -20.28
N GLU A 72 16.82 -47.23 -21.58
CA GLU A 72 16.18 -46.45 -22.62
C GLU A 72 14.96 -47.15 -23.21
N ARG A 73 14.03 -46.33 -23.74
CA ARG A 73 12.98 -46.60 -24.75
C ARG A 73 11.78 -47.40 -24.22
N VAL A 74 10.54 -47.05 -24.54
CA VAL A 74 9.98 -46.90 -25.91
C VAL A 74 8.87 -45.85 -25.94
N GLU A 75 8.86 -45.07 -27.02
CA GLU A 75 7.76 -44.18 -27.43
C GLU A 75 6.48 -44.99 -27.65
N ASP A 76 5.35 -44.54 -27.09
CA ASP A 76 4.07 -44.80 -27.74
C ASP A 76 3.22 -43.53 -27.75
N GLN A 77 3.03 -43.05 -28.98
CA GLN A 77 2.22 -41.91 -29.33
C GLN A 77 0.76 -42.37 -29.41
N GLU A 78 -0.06 -41.98 -28.43
CA GLU A 78 -1.51 -41.93 -28.62
C GLU A 78 -2.00 -40.49 -28.48
N ARG A 79 -2.29 -39.89 -29.65
CA ARG A 79 -3.05 -38.65 -29.77
C ARG A 79 -4.54 -38.94 -29.60
N PRO A 80 -5.26 -38.23 -28.70
CA PRO A 80 -6.69 -38.00 -28.85
C PRO A 80 -6.96 -36.64 -29.50
N ARG A 81 -8.16 -36.55 -30.07
CA ARG A 81 -8.68 -35.64 -31.11
C ARG A 81 -8.92 -34.19 -30.64
N PRO A 82 -9.18 -33.24 -31.57
CA PRO A 82 -9.27 -31.81 -31.25
C PRO A 82 -10.49 -31.51 -30.38
N VAL A 83 -10.27 -30.81 -29.28
CA VAL A 83 -11.34 -30.19 -28.48
C VAL A 83 -11.80 -28.95 -29.24
N GLU A 84 -13.09 -28.88 -29.57
CA GLU A 84 -13.72 -27.68 -30.13
C GLU A 84 -13.46 -26.48 -29.21
N GLU A 85 -13.05 -25.36 -29.80
CA GLU A 85 -12.87 -24.08 -29.11
C GLU A 85 -14.20 -23.59 -28.53
N GLU A 86 -14.46 -23.87 -27.25
CA GLU A 86 -15.47 -23.17 -26.47
C GLU A 86 -14.99 -21.73 -26.23
N ARG A 87 -15.64 -20.80 -26.93
CA ARG A 87 -15.47 -19.35 -26.77
C ARG A 87 -15.66 -18.93 -25.30
N PRO A 88 -14.71 -18.21 -24.67
CA PRO A 88 -14.90 -17.74 -23.31
C PRO A 88 -15.81 -16.51 -23.32
N GLY A 89 -17.08 -16.68 -22.92
CA GLY A 89 -18.01 -15.57 -22.96
C GLY A 89 -19.40 -15.86 -22.40
N ALA A 90 -19.50 -16.27 -21.13
CA ALA A 90 -20.76 -16.16 -20.41
C ALA A 90 -20.49 -15.72 -18.96
N VAL A 91 -21.07 -14.59 -18.59
CA VAL A 91 -21.20 -14.15 -17.20
C VAL A 91 -21.96 -15.25 -16.46
N GLY A 92 -21.38 -15.80 -15.40
CA GLY A 92 -21.90 -16.99 -14.72
C GLY A 92 -23.38 -16.86 -14.34
N ARG A 93 -24.19 -17.86 -14.69
CA ARG A 93 -25.59 -17.95 -14.27
C ARG A 93 -25.63 -18.14 -12.75
N LEU A 94 -26.63 -17.54 -12.08
CA LEU A 94 -26.92 -17.85 -10.69
C LEU A 94 -27.19 -19.36 -10.52
N PRO A 95 -26.63 -20.00 -9.47
CA PRO A 95 -26.81 -21.43 -9.24
C PRO A 95 -28.28 -21.75 -8.97
N ARG A 96 -28.78 -22.81 -9.63
CA ARG A 96 -30.10 -23.39 -9.42
C ARG A 96 -30.02 -24.56 -8.42
N PRO A 97 -31.14 -24.94 -7.78
CA PRO A 97 -31.16 -26.05 -6.82
C PRO A 97 -30.66 -27.38 -7.39
N ASP A 98 -30.83 -27.60 -8.68
CA ASP A 98 -30.43 -28.83 -9.38
C ASP A 98 -29.00 -28.77 -9.92
N ASP A 99 -28.30 -27.64 -9.77
CA ASP A 99 -26.92 -27.52 -10.25
C ASP A 99 -25.99 -28.36 -9.34
N ALA A 100 -25.13 -29.17 -9.96
CA ALA A 100 -24.15 -29.97 -9.23
C ALA A 100 -23.23 -29.04 -8.41
N SER A 101 -23.19 -29.23 -7.09
CA SER A 101 -22.38 -28.43 -6.19
C SER A 101 -21.11 -29.17 -5.78
N VAL A 102 -19.98 -28.48 -5.88
CA VAL A 102 -18.69 -28.97 -5.38
C VAL A 102 -18.42 -28.31 -4.04
N ARG A 103 -18.03 -29.10 -3.04
CA ARG A 103 -17.67 -28.58 -1.72
C ARG A 103 -16.22 -28.09 -1.76
N LEU A 104 -16.01 -26.82 -1.43
CA LEU A 104 -14.70 -26.21 -1.31
C LEU A 104 -14.24 -26.28 0.15
N TYR A 105 -13.05 -26.80 0.37
CA TYR A 105 -12.41 -26.88 1.68
C TYR A 105 -11.14 -26.03 1.64
N ALA A 106 -10.90 -25.23 2.68
CA ALA A 106 -9.63 -24.52 2.83
C ALA A 106 -8.55 -25.52 3.23
N ASP A 107 -7.39 -25.48 2.57
CA ASP A 107 -6.18 -26.17 3.01
C ASP A 107 -5.51 -25.31 4.09
N PRO A 108 -5.53 -25.73 5.37
CA PRO A 108 -5.01 -24.93 6.47
C PRO A 108 -3.48 -24.86 6.50
N GLU A 109 -2.78 -25.80 5.85
CA GLU A 109 -1.32 -25.88 5.91
C GLU A 109 -0.63 -25.17 4.73
N GLY A 110 -1.38 -24.82 3.67
CA GLY A 110 -0.85 -24.08 2.53
C GLY A 110 0.26 -24.83 1.78
N LEU A 111 0.37 -26.15 1.95
CA LEU A 111 1.42 -27.03 1.39
C LEU A 111 1.20 -27.35 -0.09
N GLY A 112 0.36 -26.57 -0.79
CA GLY A 112 -0.06 -26.75 -2.18
C GLY A 112 1.05 -26.63 -3.24
N GLY A 113 2.32 -26.60 -2.84
CA GLY A 113 3.47 -26.69 -3.72
C GLY A 113 4.56 -27.54 -3.09
N GLU A 114 4.74 -28.74 -3.65
CA GLU A 114 5.97 -29.55 -3.66
C GLU A 114 6.18 -30.66 -2.62
N ALA A 115 5.56 -30.71 -1.44
CA ALA A 115 5.79 -31.85 -0.52
C ALA A 115 4.72 -32.12 0.55
N GLY A 116 3.51 -31.59 0.42
CA GLY A 116 2.41 -31.92 1.33
C GLY A 116 1.79 -33.27 0.97
N ALA A 117 1.67 -34.19 1.93
CA ALA A 117 0.96 -35.46 1.75
C ALA A 117 -0.45 -35.19 1.23
N ARG A 118 -0.71 -35.57 -0.03
CA ARG A 118 -2.00 -35.42 -0.68
C ARG A 118 -3.08 -36.04 0.22
N PRO A 119 -4.16 -35.32 0.57
CA PRO A 119 -5.21 -35.91 1.39
C PRO A 119 -5.74 -37.18 0.69
N PRO A 120 -5.99 -38.29 1.41
CA PRO A 120 -6.47 -39.52 0.80
C PRO A 120 -7.89 -39.29 0.25
N GLY A 121 -8.04 -39.16 -1.07
CA GLY A 121 -9.34 -39.04 -1.75
C GLY A 121 -9.33 -38.16 -3.00
N GLU A 122 -10.44 -38.21 -3.76
CA GLU A 122 -10.72 -37.52 -5.04
C GLU A 122 -10.83 -35.98 -4.92
N ALA A 123 -9.92 -35.33 -4.20
CA ALA A 123 -9.86 -33.87 -4.12
C ALA A 123 -8.95 -33.30 -5.21
N LEU A 124 -9.48 -32.40 -6.03
CA LEU A 124 -8.71 -31.61 -6.99
C LEU A 124 -8.22 -30.33 -6.31
N PRO A 125 -6.90 -30.09 -6.21
CA PRO A 125 -6.40 -28.82 -5.72
C PRO A 125 -6.77 -27.71 -6.71
N VAL A 126 -7.43 -26.67 -6.22
CA VAL A 126 -7.78 -25.49 -7.00
C VAL A 126 -7.11 -24.28 -6.38
N GLY A 127 -6.26 -23.61 -7.15
CA GLY A 127 -5.67 -22.33 -6.74
C GLY A 127 -6.73 -21.23 -6.74
N VAL A 128 -7.10 -20.73 -5.56
CA VAL A 128 -7.96 -19.56 -5.44
C VAL A 128 -7.08 -18.31 -5.42
N PRO A 129 -7.33 -17.31 -6.29
CA PRO A 129 -6.60 -16.05 -6.23
C PRO A 129 -6.73 -15.42 -4.85
N GLU A 130 -5.60 -15.04 -4.26
CA GLU A 130 -5.58 -14.43 -2.94
C GLU A 130 -6.46 -13.16 -2.93
N ALA A 131 -7.29 -13.01 -1.90
CA ALA A 131 -8.26 -11.93 -1.80
C ALA A 131 -7.56 -10.56 -1.88
N ARG A 132 -8.06 -9.68 -2.75
CA ARG A 132 -7.52 -8.32 -2.92
C ARG A 132 -7.74 -7.49 -1.65
N ALA A 133 -6.77 -6.64 -1.32
CA ALA A 133 -6.86 -5.72 -0.19
C ALA A 133 -7.78 -4.52 -0.49
N LEU A 134 -7.80 -4.08 -1.75
CA LEU A 134 -8.63 -2.97 -2.22
C LEU A 134 -9.88 -3.47 -2.93
N PRO A 135 -11.07 -2.95 -2.58
CA PRO A 135 -12.28 -3.26 -3.31
C PRO A 135 -12.27 -2.58 -4.70
N GLY A 136 -12.70 -3.31 -5.73
CA GLY A 136 -13.08 -2.72 -7.01
C GLY A 136 -11.97 -1.97 -7.76
N LEU A 137 -10.84 -2.64 -8.05
CA LEU A 137 -9.67 -2.07 -8.76
C LEU A 137 -10.04 -1.27 -10.01
N LEU A 138 -10.92 -1.80 -10.88
CA LEU A 138 -11.36 -1.12 -12.11
C LEU A 138 -12.09 0.20 -11.82
N GLY A 139 -12.89 0.24 -10.75
CA GLY A 139 -13.56 1.47 -10.31
C GLY A 139 -12.53 2.52 -9.87
N MET A 140 -11.49 2.08 -9.17
CA MET A 140 -10.41 2.95 -8.69
C MET A 140 -9.52 3.47 -9.84
N GLU A 141 -9.15 2.59 -10.79
CA GLU A 141 -8.46 2.98 -12.01
C GLU A 141 -9.26 4.02 -12.80
N ARG A 142 -10.58 3.82 -12.96
CA ARG A 142 -11.47 4.78 -13.64
C ARG A 142 -11.52 6.12 -12.91
N ALA A 143 -11.65 6.09 -11.59
CA ALA A 143 -11.71 7.28 -10.75
C ALA A 143 -10.42 8.10 -10.82
N LEU A 144 -9.25 7.45 -10.94
CA LEU A 144 -7.95 8.11 -11.02
C LEU A 144 -7.53 8.54 -12.44
N ARG A 145 -8.34 8.26 -13.48
CA ARG A 145 -8.06 8.70 -14.87
C ARG A 145 -7.79 10.20 -15.03
N PRO A 146 -8.41 11.14 -14.27
CA PRO A 146 -8.11 12.56 -14.37
C PRO A 146 -6.62 12.90 -14.17
N LEU A 147 -5.88 12.11 -13.37
CA LEU A 147 -4.44 12.30 -13.14
C LEU A 147 -3.61 12.20 -14.43
N ARG A 148 -4.10 11.55 -15.49
CA ARG A 148 -3.42 11.54 -16.80
C ARG A 148 -3.29 12.94 -17.41
N ARG A 149 -4.14 13.88 -16.98
CA ARG A 149 -4.11 15.29 -17.41
C ARG A 149 -3.33 16.18 -16.44
N TYR A 150 -2.84 15.62 -15.33
CA TYR A 150 -2.07 16.37 -14.36
C TYR A 150 -0.70 16.74 -14.96
N THR A 151 -0.51 18.03 -15.20
CA THR A 151 0.76 18.61 -15.60
C THR A 151 1.37 19.34 -14.42
N PRO A 152 2.65 19.08 -14.09
CA PRO A 152 3.35 19.83 -13.07
C PRO A 152 3.25 21.32 -13.38
N PRO A 153 2.98 22.14 -12.37
CA PRO A 153 2.72 23.57 -12.53
C PRO A 153 3.99 24.33 -12.94
N THR A 154 5.16 23.78 -12.59
CA THR A 154 6.44 24.28 -13.06
C THR A 154 6.60 23.68 -14.45
N GLY A 155 6.51 24.53 -15.49
CA GLY A 155 6.79 24.12 -16.86
C GLY A 155 8.13 23.38 -16.96
N PRO A 156 8.43 22.71 -18.09
CA PRO A 156 9.75 22.09 -18.26
C PRO A 156 10.81 23.10 -17.83
N PRO A 157 11.79 22.69 -17.00
CA PRO A 157 12.72 23.63 -16.40
C PRO A 157 13.28 24.53 -17.51
N ARG A 158 13.65 25.78 -17.21
CA ARG A 158 14.19 26.76 -18.17
C ARG A 158 15.45 26.28 -18.95
N ARG A 159 15.83 25.02 -18.83
CA ARG A 159 16.65 24.31 -19.81
C ARG A 159 15.75 23.81 -20.95
N PRO A 160 15.89 24.34 -22.18
CA PRO A 160 15.02 24.02 -23.32
C PRO A 160 14.99 22.54 -23.72
N HIS A 161 15.76 21.65 -23.10
CA HIS A 161 15.90 20.25 -23.50
C HIS A 161 15.31 19.23 -22.51
N ARG A 162 14.82 19.65 -21.33
CA ARG A 162 14.31 18.68 -20.32
C ARG A 162 12.79 18.56 -20.45
N GLY A 163 12.33 17.54 -21.16
CA GLY A 163 10.91 17.35 -21.53
C GLY A 163 10.65 17.45 -23.02
N LEU A 164 11.68 17.81 -23.78
CA LEU A 164 11.71 17.59 -25.21
C LEU A 164 12.63 16.40 -25.52
N VAL A 165 12.19 15.53 -26.41
CA VAL A 165 13.01 14.46 -26.97
C VAL A 165 13.58 14.97 -28.29
N LEU A 166 14.84 14.63 -28.58
CA LEU A 166 15.45 14.92 -29.87
C LEU A 166 14.64 14.19 -30.95
N ASP A 167 14.08 14.93 -31.88
CA ASP A 167 13.49 14.39 -33.08
C ASP A 167 14.65 14.08 -34.04
N GLU A 168 15.19 12.88 -33.92
CA GLU A 168 16.33 12.41 -34.73
C GLU A 168 16.10 12.60 -36.24
N PRO A 169 14.96 12.18 -36.84
CA PRO A 169 14.74 12.38 -38.27
C PRO A 169 14.60 13.87 -38.63
N ALA A 170 13.87 14.68 -37.85
CA ALA A 170 13.76 16.11 -38.14
C ALA A 170 15.10 16.86 -37.93
N THR A 171 15.92 16.40 -37.00
CA THR A 171 17.28 16.91 -36.76
C THR A 171 18.19 16.60 -37.94
N ALA A 172 18.16 15.37 -38.45
CA ALA A 172 18.93 14.96 -39.62
C ALA A 172 18.53 15.80 -40.84
N GLU A 173 17.24 15.94 -41.10
CA GLU A 173 16.68 16.73 -42.20
C GLU A 173 17.10 18.21 -42.12
N ARG A 174 16.99 18.81 -40.92
CA ARG A 174 17.34 20.23 -40.71
C ARG A 174 18.83 20.48 -40.81
N THR A 175 19.64 19.55 -40.32
CA THR A 175 21.11 19.58 -40.43
C THR A 175 21.55 19.46 -41.89
N ALA A 176 20.92 18.57 -42.66
CA ALA A 176 21.18 18.43 -44.10
C ALA A 176 20.84 19.72 -44.86
N ARG A 177 19.67 20.32 -44.59
CA ARG A 177 19.26 21.61 -45.19
C ARG A 177 20.14 22.79 -44.77
N ALA A 178 20.72 22.75 -43.59
CA ALA A 178 21.62 23.77 -43.07
C ALA A 178 23.09 23.59 -43.54
N GLY A 179 23.34 22.74 -44.54
CA GLY A 179 24.68 22.54 -45.09
C GLY A 179 25.64 21.81 -44.15
N GLY A 180 25.12 20.94 -43.27
CA GLY A 180 25.92 20.16 -42.32
C GLY A 180 26.08 20.80 -40.93
N LEU A 181 25.50 21.98 -40.70
CA LEU A 181 25.44 22.57 -39.36
C LEU A 181 24.43 21.81 -38.48
N LEU A 182 24.94 21.12 -37.46
CA LEU A 182 24.10 20.34 -36.53
C LEU A 182 23.05 21.23 -35.87
N THR A 183 21.80 21.05 -36.29
CA THR A 183 20.67 21.87 -35.84
C THR A 183 19.60 20.98 -35.19
N PRO A 184 19.72 20.69 -33.88
CA PRO A 184 18.83 19.77 -33.19
C PRO A 184 17.38 20.28 -33.18
N VAL A 185 16.46 19.41 -33.61
CA VAL A 185 15.02 19.62 -33.55
C VAL A 185 14.48 18.82 -32.37
N PHE A 186 13.70 19.48 -31.53
CA PHE A 186 13.18 18.90 -30.31
C PHE A 186 11.65 18.85 -30.39
N ARG A 187 11.06 17.71 -30.01
CA ARG A 187 9.60 17.55 -29.91
C ARG A 187 9.20 17.27 -28.46
N ALA A 188 8.03 17.74 -28.06
CA ALA A 188 7.50 17.48 -26.72
C ALA A 188 7.34 15.97 -26.50
N GLU A 189 7.83 15.45 -25.36
CA GLU A 189 7.59 14.05 -25.04
C GLU A 189 6.11 13.86 -24.64
N PRO A 190 5.38 12.87 -25.21
CA PRO A 190 4.00 12.59 -24.82
C PRO A 190 3.85 12.05 -23.38
N ARG A 191 4.94 11.62 -22.74
CA ARG A 191 4.92 11.04 -21.39
C ARG A 191 4.78 12.11 -20.32
N GLY A 192 4.02 11.79 -19.28
CA GLY A 192 3.74 12.67 -18.15
C GLY A 192 5.03 13.29 -17.60
N HIS A 193 4.99 14.60 -17.35
CA HIS A 193 6.13 15.29 -16.75
C HIS A 193 6.25 15.00 -15.24
N THR A 194 5.36 14.17 -14.71
CA THR A 194 5.11 13.91 -13.29
C THR A 194 5.67 12.56 -12.85
N ASP A 195 6.34 12.54 -11.71
CA ASP A 195 6.73 11.31 -11.01
C ASP A 195 5.77 11.11 -9.83
N LEU A 196 5.46 9.85 -9.50
CA LEU A 196 4.69 9.50 -8.31
C LEU A 196 5.60 8.93 -7.23
N GLN A 197 5.42 9.40 -6.01
CA GLN A 197 6.03 8.81 -4.83
C GLN A 197 4.95 8.26 -3.91
N LEU A 198 4.98 6.95 -3.68
CA LEU A 198 4.12 6.28 -2.73
C LEU A 198 4.93 6.02 -1.45
N LEU A 199 4.57 6.71 -0.37
CA LEU A 199 5.23 6.60 0.93
C LEU A 199 4.38 5.81 1.90
N MET A 200 4.83 4.67 2.37
CA MET A 200 4.13 3.89 3.39
C MET A 200 4.76 4.10 4.76
N ASP A 201 3.99 4.45 5.79
CA ASP A 201 4.47 4.40 7.18
C ASP A 201 4.93 2.98 7.53
N ALA A 202 6.12 2.83 8.11
CA ALA A 202 6.72 1.56 8.48
C ALA A 202 6.49 1.18 9.96
N ALA A 203 5.53 1.80 10.66
CA ALA A 203 5.13 1.36 11.99
C ALA A 203 4.64 -0.10 11.97
N PRO A 204 4.80 -0.89 13.05
CA PRO A 204 4.42 -2.31 13.06
C PRO A 204 2.97 -2.59 12.65
N ALA A 205 2.02 -1.73 13.05
CA ALA A 205 0.61 -1.81 12.65
C ALA A 205 0.39 -1.66 11.14
N MET A 206 1.36 -1.10 10.42
CA MET A 206 1.30 -0.93 8.98
C MET A 206 1.62 -2.19 8.20
N ARG A 207 2.17 -3.24 8.83
CA ARG A 207 2.56 -4.48 8.14
C ARG A 207 1.40 -5.13 7.39
N VAL A 208 0.20 -5.14 7.98
CA VAL A 208 -1.01 -5.74 7.37
C VAL A 208 -1.49 -4.97 6.13
N TRP A 209 -1.06 -3.72 5.95
CA TRP A 209 -1.47 -2.85 4.85
C TRP A 209 -0.49 -2.87 3.67
N GLN A 210 0.60 -3.64 3.72
CA GLN A 210 1.61 -3.68 2.65
C GLN A 210 1.00 -4.12 1.32
N ARG A 211 0.10 -5.11 1.35
CA ARG A 211 -0.63 -5.58 0.18
C ARG A 211 -1.44 -4.45 -0.47
N MET A 212 -2.13 -3.65 0.33
CA MET A 212 -2.92 -2.51 -0.15
C MET A 212 -2.03 -1.49 -0.88
N VAL A 213 -0.82 -1.24 -0.36
CA VAL A 213 0.15 -0.32 -0.99
C VAL A 213 0.67 -0.88 -2.32
N SER A 214 0.94 -2.18 -2.39
CA SER A 214 1.31 -2.85 -3.64
C SER A 214 0.19 -2.75 -4.68
N GLU A 215 -1.06 -3.00 -4.29
CA GLU A 215 -2.22 -2.87 -5.18
C GLU A 215 -2.44 -1.41 -5.64
N LEU A 216 -2.23 -0.42 -4.76
CA LEU A 216 -2.24 0.99 -5.16
C LEU A 216 -1.14 1.31 -6.18
N ALA A 217 0.08 0.81 -5.98
CA ALA A 217 1.18 1.00 -6.91
C ALA A 217 0.86 0.38 -8.29
N GLU A 218 0.25 -0.81 -8.33
CA GLU A 218 -0.24 -1.44 -9.56
C GLU A 218 -1.28 -0.58 -10.27
N ILE A 219 -2.28 -0.07 -9.54
CA ILE A 219 -3.31 0.83 -10.09
C ILE A 219 -2.65 2.06 -10.71
N PHE A 220 -1.78 2.75 -9.97
CA PHE A 220 -1.08 3.93 -10.49
C PHE A 220 -0.20 3.61 -11.70
N GLY A 221 0.43 2.43 -11.72
CA GLY A 221 1.21 1.94 -12.86
C GLY A 221 0.37 1.77 -14.12
N ARG A 222 -0.83 1.17 -13.99
CA ARG A 222 -1.76 0.95 -15.11
C ARG A 222 -2.37 2.23 -15.66
N LEU A 223 -2.44 3.31 -14.88
CA LEU A 223 -2.92 4.60 -15.38
C LEU A 223 -2.06 5.19 -16.49
N GLY A 224 -0.76 4.86 -16.52
CA GLY A 224 0.21 5.45 -17.45
C GLY A 224 0.32 6.98 -17.32
N ALA A 225 -0.06 7.54 -16.17
CA ALA A 225 -0.05 8.99 -15.91
C ALA A 225 1.34 9.51 -15.48
N PHE A 226 2.16 8.64 -14.90
CA PHE A 226 3.44 8.99 -14.31
C PHE A 226 4.59 8.44 -15.14
N ARG A 227 5.69 9.20 -15.23
CA ARG A 227 6.93 8.71 -15.84
C ARG A 227 7.54 7.59 -15.00
N ASP A 228 7.48 7.76 -13.69
CA ASP A 228 8.12 6.89 -12.72
C ASP A 228 7.26 6.79 -11.45
N ILE A 229 7.24 5.61 -10.82
CA ILE A 229 6.49 5.33 -9.60
C ILE A 229 7.44 4.72 -8.59
N GLN A 230 7.66 5.44 -7.50
CA GLN A 230 8.63 5.05 -6.49
C GLN A 230 7.95 4.77 -5.15
N VAL A 231 8.00 3.51 -4.73
CA VAL A 231 7.54 3.08 -3.41
C VAL A 231 8.67 3.21 -2.40
N HIS A 232 8.38 3.87 -1.29
CA HIS A 232 9.31 4.06 -0.18
C HIS A 232 8.59 3.81 1.14
N TYR A 233 9.32 3.32 2.11
CA TYR A 233 8.83 3.11 3.47
C TYR A 233 9.40 4.19 4.37
N LEU A 234 8.55 4.79 5.19
CA LEU A 234 8.86 5.91 6.07
C LEU A 234 9.14 5.38 7.47
N HIS A 235 10.38 5.60 7.91
CA HIS A 235 10.94 5.10 9.15
C HIS A 235 11.24 6.26 10.11
N ARG A 236 11.20 5.95 11.41
CA ARG A 236 11.81 6.81 12.42
C ARG A 236 13.32 6.54 12.44
N SER A 237 14.12 7.55 12.11
CA SER A 237 15.57 7.51 12.23
C SER A 237 15.97 7.35 13.71
N PRO A 238 17.13 6.75 14.03
CA PRO A 238 17.67 6.75 15.39
C PRO A 238 17.76 8.15 16.00
N ASP A 239 18.07 9.17 15.18
CA ASP A 239 18.13 10.58 15.58
C ASP A 239 16.75 11.26 15.74
N GLY A 240 15.65 10.51 15.69
CA GLY A 240 14.27 11.02 15.77
C GLY A 240 13.75 11.71 14.50
N GLY A 241 14.57 11.82 13.46
CA GLY A 241 14.17 12.34 12.15
C GLY A 241 13.34 11.36 11.32
N ALA A 242 12.72 11.84 10.24
CA ALA A 242 12.12 10.97 9.23
C ALA A 242 13.21 10.43 8.29
N ALA A 243 13.27 9.11 8.16
CA ALA A 243 14.11 8.42 7.20
C ALA A 243 13.24 7.60 6.23
N VAL A 244 13.79 7.24 5.09
CA VAL A 244 13.14 6.39 4.10
C VAL A 244 14.05 5.28 3.63
N SER A 245 13.44 4.16 3.26
CA SER A 245 14.11 3.05 2.60
C SER A 245 13.21 2.42 1.52
N ARG A 246 13.75 1.44 0.80
CA ARG A 246 13.02 0.63 -0.19
C ARG A 246 12.40 -0.63 0.41
N ARG A 247 12.54 -0.85 1.71
CA ARG A 247 12.06 -2.05 2.41
C ARG A 247 11.20 -1.68 3.61
N PHE A 248 10.18 -2.50 3.88
CA PHE A 248 9.32 -2.30 5.04
C PHE A 248 10.10 -2.45 6.35
N ASP A 249 11.00 -3.44 6.44
CA ASP A 249 11.86 -3.62 7.62
C ASP A 249 13.15 -2.79 7.47
N PRO A 250 13.53 -2.00 8.50
CA PRO A 250 14.66 -1.09 8.42
C PRO A 250 16.02 -1.81 8.39
N GLU A 251 16.14 -2.97 9.05
CA GLU A 251 17.42 -3.69 9.22
C GLU A 251 18.02 -4.18 7.89
N GLY A 252 17.18 -4.43 6.88
CA GLY A 252 17.63 -4.94 5.57
C GLY A 252 17.86 -3.86 4.52
N GLY A 253 17.73 -2.56 4.85
CA GLY A 253 17.71 -1.49 3.86
C GLY A 253 18.52 -0.27 4.26
N VAL A 254 19.16 0.39 3.29
CA VAL A 254 19.91 1.61 3.60
C VAL A 254 18.95 2.77 3.84
N LEU A 255 18.96 3.32 5.06
CA LEU A 255 18.17 4.48 5.42
C LEU A 255 18.72 5.74 4.76
N ARG A 256 17.81 6.57 4.24
CA ARG A 256 18.10 7.88 3.66
C ARG A 256 17.25 8.94 4.35
N PRO A 257 17.75 10.16 4.58
CA PRO A 257 16.93 11.22 5.14
C PRO A 257 15.72 11.56 4.26
N ALA A 258 14.51 11.60 4.83
CA ALA A 258 13.27 11.86 4.08
C ALA A 258 13.25 13.23 3.39
N ARG A 259 14.09 14.19 3.83
CA ARG A 259 14.27 15.49 3.15
C ARG A 259 14.70 15.36 1.68
N GLN A 260 15.32 14.24 1.29
CA GLN A 260 15.72 13.97 -0.10
C GLN A 260 14.53 13.76 -1.04
N LEU A 261 13.35 13.47 -0.47
CA LEU A 261 12.11 13.32 -1.24
C LEU A 261 11.51 14.66 -1.68
N ARG A 262 12.02 15.77 -1.15
CA ARG A 262 11.59 17.10 -1.56
C ARG A 262 12.05 17.35 -2.99
N ASP A 263 11.10 17.70 -3.84
CA ASP A 263 11.36 18.10 -5.21
C ASP A 263 10.93 19.56 -5.40
N PRO A 264 11.87 20.52 -5.36
CA PRO A 264 11.58 21.92 -5.62
C PRO A 264 11.01 22.19 -7.01
N THR A 265 11.14 21.24 -7.96
CA THR A 265 10.58 21.38 -9.31
C THR A 265 9.09 21.09 -9.37
N GLY A 266 8.47 20.63 -8.28
CA GLY A 266 7.03 20.39 -8.20
C GLY A 266 6.52 19.27 -9.10
N ARG A 267 7.42 18.44 -9.67
CA ARG A 267 7.08 17.36 -10.60
C ARG A 267 6.73 16.06 -9.89
N ARG A 268 7.07 15.94 -8.62
CA ARG A 268 6.80 14.75 -7.82
C ARG A 268 5.51 14.87 -7.02
N LEU A 269 4.48 14.17 -7.46
CA LEU A 269 3.26 13.98 -6.68
C LEU A 269 3.54 12.96 -5.56
N THR A 270 3.09 13.24 -4.34
CA THR A 270 3.29 12.31 -3.21
C THR A 270 1.97 11.80 -2.65
N VAL A 271 1.87 10.48 -2.50
CA VAL A 271 0.78 9.81 -1.78
C VAL A 271 1.39 9.12 -0.58
N VAL A 272 0.97 9.49 0.62
CA VAL A 272 1.38 8.86 1.88
C VAL A 272 0.30 7.87 2.29
N VAL A 273 0.65 6.66 2.68
CA VAL A 273 -0.25 5.64 3.20
C VAL A 273 0.10 5.39 4.66
N SER A 274 -0.83 5.68 5.56
CA SER A 274 -0.56 5.66 7.00
C SER A 274 -1.83 5.53 7.82
N ASP A 275 -1.76 4.78 8.93
CA ASP A 275 -2.78 4.77 9.98
C ASP A 275 -2.76 6.03 10.86
N CYS A 276 -1.78 6.91 10.64
CA CYS A 276 -1.55 8.16 11.34
C CYS A 276 -1.42 8.01 12.87
N ALA A 277 -1.04 6.83 13.37
CA ALA A 277 -0.92 6.55 14.80
C ALA A 277 0.53 6.31 15.25
N GLY A 278 1.43 6.00 14.32
CA GLY A 278 2.82 5.66 14.57
C GLY A 278 3.67 6.75 15.26
N PRO A 279 4.89 6.40 15.71
CA PRO A 279 5.81 7.31 16.39
C PRO A 279 6.06 8.62 15.63
N LEU A 280 6.22 8.55 14.31
CA LEU A 280 6.45 9.71 13.45
C LEU A 280 5.31 10.74 13.53
N TRP A 281 4.08 10.29 13.75
CA TRP A 281 2.91 11.16 13.89
C TRP A 281 2.82 11.74 15.29
N ARG A 282 3.08 10.92 16.32
CA ARG A 282 3.13 11.36 17.73
C ARG A 282 4.16 12.47 17.96
N GLU A 283 5.31 12.38 17.29
CA GLU A 283 6.43 13.33 17.43
C GLU A 283 6.31 14.56 16.50
N GLY A 284 5.24 14.63 15.69
CA GLY A 284 5.05 15.70 14.72
C GLY A 284 5.99 15.63 13.50
N THR A 285 6.85 14.62 13.41
CA THR A 285 7.83 14.47 12.33
C THR A 285 7.15 14.22 10.98
N ALA A 286 6.11 13.40 10.95
CA ALA A 286 5.28 13.19 9.75
C ALA A 286 4.57 14.48 9.31
N HIS A 287 4.04 15.27 10.26
CA HIS A 287 3.38 16.55 9.98
C HIS A 287 4.34 17.55 9.32
N ARG A 288 5.55 17.69 9.87
CA ARG A 288 6.60 18.55 9.29
C ARG A 288 7.02 18.08 7.90
N LEU A 289 7.09 16.77 7.68
CA LEU A 289 7.38 16.20 6.36
C LEU A 289 6.27 16.52 5.35
N LEU A 290 5.00 16.30 5.71
CA LEU A 290 3.85 16.64 4.87
C LEU A 290 3.83 18.12 4.52
N HIS A 291 4.05 19.00 5.50
CA HIS A 291 4.15 20.45 5.27
C HIS A 291 5.26 20.78 4.26
N ALA A 292 6.47 20.21 4.45
CA ALA A 292 7.60 20.47 3.58
C ALA A 292 7.40 19.96 2.14
N LEU A 293 6.73 18.81 1.96
CA LEU A 293 6.41 18.24 0.65
C LEU A 293 5.29 19.04 -0.04
N GLY A 294 4.23 19.34 0.71
CA GLY A 294 3.03 20.04 0.22
C GLY A 294 3.26 21.50 -0.19
N ARG A 295 4.41 22.10 0.17
CA ARG A 295 4.83 23.42 -0.32
C ARG A 295 5.25 23.42 -1.80
N HIS A 296 5.59 22.27 -2.37
CA HIS A 296 6.15 22.18 -3.72
C HIS A 296 5.22 21.47 -4.72
N ALA A 297 4.51 20.43 -4.28
CA ALA A 297 3.60 19.65 -5.10
C ALA A 297 2.41 19.14 -4.26
N PRO A 298 1.30 18.72 -4.89
CA PRO A 298 0.19 18.09 -4.20
C PRO A 298 0.63 16.85 -3.42
N VAL A 299 0.20 16.77 -2.16
CA VAL A 299 0.39 15.62 -1.27
C VAL A 299 -0.98 15.14 -0.83
N ALA A 300 -1.22 13.84 -0.84
CA ALA A 300 -2.40 13.22 -0.24
C ALA A 300 -1.98 12.17 0.79
N VAL A 301 -2.80 11.98 1.82
CA VAL A 301 -2.67 10.90 2.79
C VAL A 301 -3.84 9.94 2.59
N ILE A 302 -3.55 8.68 2.29
CA ILE A 302 -4.51 7.58 2.29
C ILE A 302 -4.46 6.92 3.67
N GLN A 303 -5.59 6.96 4.38
CA GLN A 303 -5.70 6.39 5.72
C GLN A 303 -6.58 5.14 5.68
N PRO A 304 -5.99 3.93 5.84
CA PRO A 304 -6.69 2.66 5.66
C PRO A 304 -7.70 2.37 6.77
N LEU A 305 -7.54 2.98 7.95
CA LEU A 305 -8.49 2.79 9.05
C LEU A 305 -9.89 3.31 8.66
N PRO A 306 -10.98 2.67 9.15
CA PRO A 306 -12.32 3.22 9.02
C PRO A 306 -12.42 4.66 9.52
N GLN A 307 -13.15 5.52 8.80
CA GLN A 307 -13.23 6.96 9.10
C GLN A 307 -13.66 7.28 10.55
N ARG A 308 -14.49 6.43 11.16
CA ARG A 308 -14.89 6.57 12.58
C ARG A 308 -13.69 6.58 13.54
N LEU A 309 -12.58 5.94 13.19
CA LEU A 309 -11.37 5.86 14.00
C LEU A 309 -10.42 7.04 13.77
N TRP A 310 -10.62 7.86 12.73
CA TRP A 310 -9.67 8.91 12.35
C TRP A 310 -9.49 9.97 13.44
N ARG A 311 -10.55 10.28 14.20
CA ARG A 311 -10.50 11.19 15.35
C ARG A 311 -9.57 10.73 16.47
N ARG A 312 -9.20 9.45 16.50
CA ARG A 312 -8.29 8.85 17.49
C ARG A 312 -6.84 8.78 17.02
N THR A 313 -6.59 9.15 15.77
CA THR A 313 -5.24 9.19 15.18
C THR A 313 -4.58 10.53 15.48
N ARG A 314 -3.30 10.65 15.15
CA ARG A 314 -2.51 11.86 15.38
C ARG A 314 -2.54 12.84 14.22
N LEU A 315 -3.34 12.57 13.18
CA LEU A 315 -3.60 13.50 12.08
C LEU A 315 -5.08 13.95 12.15
N PRO A 316 -5.41 15.01 12.91
CA PRO A 316 -6.77 15.52 12.96
C PRO A 316 -7.19 16.04 11.58
N ALA A 317 -8.39 15.69 11.15
CA ALA A 317 -8.96 16.11 9.87
C ALA A 317 -10.15 17.03 10.06
N SER A 318 -10.24 18.04 9.20
CA SER A 318 -11.38 18.95 9.10
C SER A 318 -12.14 18.67 7.81
N HIS A 319 -13.47 18.74 7.87
CA HIS A 319 -14.30 18.63 6.68
C HIS A 319 -14.35 19.96 5.94
N GLY A 320 -14.38 19.89 4.61
CA GLY A 320 -14.47 21.07 3.76
C GLY A 320 -14.07 20.78 2.33
N THR A 321 -14.05 21.84 1.54
CA THR A 321 -13.76 21.78 0.11
C THR A 321 -12.30 22.17 -0.15
N LEU A 322 -11.61 21.36 -0.96
CA LEU A 322 -10.28 21.69 -1.48
C LEU A 322 -10.42 22.27 -2.89
N LEU A 323 -9.84 23.46 -3.07
CA LEU A 323 -9.83 24.18 -4.34
C LEU A 323 -8.39 24.24 -4.86
N ARG A 324 -8.22 23.96 -6.15
CA ARG A 324 -6.93 24.08 -6.81
C ARG A 324 -6.68 25.53 -7.19
N GLU A 325 -5.54 26.07 -6.79
CA GLU A 325 -5.10 27.42 -7.11
C GLU A 325 -3.67 27.42 -7.66
N PRO A 326 -3.32 28.37 -8.55
CA PRO A 326 -1.94 28.63 -8.90
C PRO A 326 -1.15 29.06 -7.66
N GLY A 327 -0.06 28.35 -7.37
CA GLY A 327 0.88 28.68 -6.30
C GLY A 327 2.09 29.46 -6.80
N PRO A 328 2.92 30.00 -5.89
CA PRO A 328 4.14 30.73 -6.23
C PRO A 328 5.08 29.92 -7.11
N ALA A 329 5.82 30.58 -8.00
CA ALA A 329 6.77 29.97 -8.93
C ALA A 329 6.16 28.87 -9.85
N GLY A 330 4.86 28.97 -10.14
CA GLY A 330 4.15 27.92 -10.86
C GLY A 330 4.14 26.64 -10.05
N SER A 331 3.71 26.70 -8.78
CA SER A 331 3.35 25.51 -8.00
C SER A 331 1.83 25.29 -8.05
N VAL A 332 1.32 24.14 -7.61
CA VAL A 332 -0.11 23.93 -7.38
C VAL A 332 -0.28 24.14 -5.90
N ARG A 333 -1.10 25.12 -5.54
CA ARG A 333 -1.53 25.31 -4.16
C ARG A 333 -2.94 24.77 -4.03
N LEU A 334 -3.19 24.03 -2.96
CA LEU A 334 -4.55 23.72 -2.54
C LEU A 334 -4.99 24.80 -1.56
N ARG A 335 -6.18 25.38 -1.76
CA ARG A 335 -6.87 26.19 -0.77
C ARG A 335 -7.96 25.35 -0.14
N PHE A 336 -8.05 25.42 1.18
CA PHE A 336 -9.09 24.73 1.94
C PHE A 336 -10.14 25.73 2.41
N VAL A 337 -11.40 25.38 2.16
CA VAL A 337 -12.57 26.09 2.68
C VAL A 337 -13.23 25.14 3.68
N ALA A 338 -13.10 25.46 4.97
CA ALA A 338 -13.69 24.67 6.04
C ALA A 338 -15.22 24.74 5.98
N GLU A 339 -15.88 23.62 6.24
CA GLU A 339 -17.35 23.53 6.25
C GLU A 339 -17.84 22.99 7.59
N GLY A 340 -19.01 23.47 8.02
CA GLY A 340 -19.69 23.03 9.24
C GLY A 340 -19.64 24.03 10.40
N PRO A 341 -20.39 23.75 11.48
CA PRO A 341 -20.63 24.69 12.58
C PRO A 341 -19.38 25.02 13.42
N ALA A 342 -18.35 24.18 13.38
CA ALA A 342 -17.06 24.40 14.05
C ALA A 342 -15.93 24.75 13.06
N ALA A 343 -16.28 25.21 11.85
CA ALA A 343 -15.31 25.57 10.83
C ALA A 343 -14.46 26.77 11.29
N GLN A 344 -13.16 26.53 11.43
CA GLN A 344 -12.18 27.59 11.66
C GLN A 344 -11.35 27.77 10.38
N PRO A 345 -11.03 29.03 10.00
CA PRO A 345 -10.13 29.25 8.89
C PRO A 345 -8.75 28.63 9.19
N PRO A 346 -8.08 28.06 8.18
CA PRO A 346 -6.74 27.51 8.38
C PRO A 346 -5.77 28.61 8.83
N ALA A 347 -4.85 28.26 9.72
CA ALA A 347 -3.82 29.18 10.20
C ALA A 347 -2.99 29.74 9.03
N PRO A 348 -2.47 30.99 9.14
CA PRO A 348 -1.57 31.54 8.14
C PRO A 348 -0.39 30.61 7.86
N GLY A 349 -0.12 30.32 6.58
CA GLY A 349 0.97 29.41 6.17
C GLY A 349 0.65 27.91 6.31
N ALA A 350 -0.57 27.55 6.69
CA ALA A 350 -1.03 26.16 6.65
C ALA A 350 -1.07 25.64 5.20
N VAL A 351 -0.68 24.38 5.04
CA VAL A 351 -0.74 23.66 3.77
C VAL A 351 -1.82 22.60 3.92
N PRO A 352 -2.93 22.67 3.17
CA PRO A 352 -3.97 21.67 3.27
C PRO A 352 -3.54 20.38 2.57
N VAL A 353 -3.71 19.27 3.27
CA VAL A 353 -3.36 17.93 2.80
C VAL A 353 -4.63 17.08 2.85
N PRO A 354 -5.18 16.61 1.70
CA PRO A 354 -6.32 15.70 1.69
C PRO A 354 -6.02 14.42 2.46
N LEU A 355 -6.95 14.06 3.34
CA LEU A 355 -6.98 12.76 4.03
C LEU A 355 -8.10 11.90 3.42
N LEU A 356 -7.72 10.82 2.77
CA LEU A 356 -8.58 10.03 1.89
C LEU A 356 -8.74 8.61 2.45
N PRO A 357 -9.96 8.05 2.51
CA PRO A 357 -10.11 6.61 2.63
C PRO A 357 -9.64 5.92 1.33
N PRO A 358 -9.24 4.63 1.38
CA PRO A 358 -8.84 3.88 0.19
C PRO A 358 -10.06 3.47 -0.64
N SER A 359 -10.80 4.44 -1.18
CA SER A 359 -11.99 4.23 -1.98
C SER A 359 -11.92 4.98 -3.31
N ALA A 360 -12.56 4.41 -4.34
CA ALA A 360 -12.61 5.03 -5.66
C ALA A 360 -13.23 6.44 -5.63
N ALA A 361 -14.27 6.66 -4.83
CA ALA A 361 -14.92 7.96 -4.72
C ALA A 361 -13.98 9.04 -4.16
N ALA A 362 -13.26 8.75 -3.07
CA ALA A 362 -12.36 9.72 -2.45
C ALA A 362 -11.12 9.99 -3.30
N LEU A 363 -10.53 8.93 -3.87
CA LEU A 363 -9.39 9.05 -4.78
C LEU A 363 -9.76 9.78 -6.07
N GLY A 364 -10.95 9.54 -6.61
CA GLY A 364 -11.46 10.24 -7.79
C GLY A 364 -11.80 11.70 -7.55
N ALA A 365 -12.29 12.07 -6.37
CA ALA A 365 -12.52 13.47 -6.01
C ALA A 365 -11.21 14.25 -5.84
N TRP A 366 -10.12 13.56 -5.48
CA TRP A 366 -8.79 14.14 -5.36
C TRP A 366 -8.06 14.26 -6.70
N ALA A 367 -8.23 13.29 -7.60
CA ALA A 367 -7.63 13.22 -8.94
C ALA A 367 -8.12 14.33 -9.88
#